data_AF-A0A699VWX4-F1
#
_entry.id   AF-A0A699VWX4-F1
#
_cell.length_a   1.000
_cell.length_b   1.000
_cell.length_c   1.000
_cell.angle_alpha   90.00
_cell.angle_beta   90.00
_cell.angle_gamma   90.00
#
_symmetry.space_group_name_H-M   'P 1'
#
loop_
_entity.id
_entity.type
_entity.pdbx_description
1 polymer ?
#
loop_
_entity_poly.entity_id
_entity_poly.type
_entity_poly.pdbx_seq_one_letter_code
_entity_poly.pdbx_strand_id
1 'polypeptide(L)' 'MTVQKSRIQCYNCKEFGHDAMECQKPKRAKDAAYHREKMLLCKQEEAGIQLNAEQADWRDDT' A
#
# COMPACT_ATOMS: atom_id res chain seq x y z
N MET A 1 -0.11 8.33 32.63
CA MET A 1 -1.04 8.91 31.64
C MET A 1 -1.76 7.76 30.96
N THR A 2 -3.02 7.50 31.28
CA THR A 2 -3.80 6.49 30.56
C THR A 2 -4.17 7.08 29.20
N VAL A 3 -3.59 6.55 28.13
CA VAL A 3 -4.03 6.89 26.77
C VAL A 3 -5.50 6.51 26.67
N GLN A 4 -6.37 7.50 26.47
CA GLN A 4 -7.80 7.30 26.27
C GLN A 4 -8.02 6.54 24.96
N LYS A 5 -7.99 5.20 25.02
CA LYS A 5 -8.24 4.30 23.88
C LYS A 5 -9.61 4.56 23.22
N SER A 6 -10.54 5.18 23.95
CA SER A 6 -11.85 5.62 23.46
C SER A 6 -11.82 6.58 22.27
N ARG A 7 -10.70 7.28 22.00
CA ARG A 7 -10.54 8.15 20.82
C ARG A 7 -9.82 7.47 19.65
N ILE A 8 -9.34 6.24 19.81
CA ILE A 8 -8.67 5.49 18.75
C ILE A 8 -9.74 4.86 17.86
N GLN A 9 -9.72 5.18 16.57
CA GLN A 9 -10.56 4.54 15.57
C GLN A 9 -9.85 3.32 14.99
N CYS A 10 -10.51 2.18 15.03
CA CYS A 10 -10.02 0.96 14.41
C CYS A 10 -10.10 1.07 12.88
N TYR A 11 -8.97 0.96 12.17
CA TYR A 11 -8.96 0.99 10.71
C TYR A 11 -9.65 -0.22 10.07
N ASN A 12 -9.73 -1.35 10.79
CA ASN A 12 -10.33 -2.58 10.30
C ASN A 12 -11.88 -2.51 10.30
N CYS A 13 -12.49 -2.08 11.40
CA CYS A 13 -13.95 -2.06 11.56
C CYS A 13 -14.58 -0.66 11.64
N LYS A 14 -13.78 0.42 11.65
CA LYS A 14 -14.19 1.83 11.76
C LYS A 14 -14.86 2.23 13.08
N GLU A 15 -14.84 1.37 14.10
CA GLU A 15 -15.35 1.66 15.45
C GLU A 15 -14.28 2.30 16.33
N PHE A 16 -14.71 3.05 17.35
CA PHE A 16 -13.82 3.66 18.33
C PHE A 16 -13.62 2.75 19.55
N GLY A 17 -12.49 2.92 20.26
CA GLY A 17 -12.24 2.24 21.54
C GLY A 17 -11.13 1.19 21.51
N HIS A 18 -10.68 0.77 20.33
CA HIS A 18 -9.60 -0.19 20.16
C HIS A 18 -8.82 0.11 18.88
N ASP A 19 -7.57 -0.33 18.81
CA ASP A 19 -6.78 -0.25 17.59
C ASP A 19 -6.99 -1.49 16.71
N ALA A 20 -6.51 -1.45 15.46
CA ALA A 20 -6.72 -2.53 14.50
C ALA A 20 -6.04 -3.87 14.88
N MET A 21 -5.05 -3.86 15.79
CA MET A 21 -4.39 -5.05 16.32
C MET A 21 -5.25 -5.78 17.35
N GLU A 22 -5.98 -5.04 18.19
CA GLU A 22 -6.93 -5.60 19.18
C GLU A 22 -8.32 -5.90 18.59
N CYS A 23 -8.53 -5.65 17.29
CA CYS A 23 -9.80 -5.90 16.63
C CYS A 23 -10.04 -7.41 16.45
N GLN A 24 -11.07 -7.95 17.11
CA GLN A 24 -11.51 -9.33 16.95
C GLN A 24 -12.20 -9.62 15.62
N LYS A 25 -12.68 -8.58 14.90
CA LYS A 25 -13.26 -8.78 13.56
C LYS A 25 -12.14 -9.22 12.62
N PRO A 26 -12.40 -10.17 11.69
CA PRO A 26 -11.39 -10.61 10.75
C PRO A 26 -10.82 -9.39 10.02
N LYS A 27 -9.50 -9.38 9.83
CA LYS A 27 -8.87 -8.35 9.01
C LYS A 27 -9.53 -8.41 7.64
N ARG A 28 -9.99 -7.26 7.14
CA ARG A 28 -10.43 -7.18 5.73
C ARG A 28 -9.33 -7.80 4.89
N ALA A 29 -9.64 -8.89 4.20
CA ALA A 29 -8.73 -9.46 3.24
C ALA A 29 -8.38 -8.34 2.27
N LYS A 30 -7.08 -8.08 2.07
CA LYS A 30 -6.68 -7.26 0.93
C LYS A 30 -7.19 -8.02 -0.27
N ASP A 31 -8.17 -7.42 -0.94
CA ASP A 31 -8.88 -8.09 -2.02
C ASP A 31 -7.86 -8.63 -3.03
N ALA A 32 -8.09 -9.82 -3.57
CA ALA A 32 -7.17 -10.41 -4.54
C ALA A 32 -7.01 -9.47 -5.76
N ALA A 33 -8.05 -8.70 -6.06
CA ALA A 33 -8.03 -7.63 -7.05
C ALA A 33 -7.03 -6.51 -6.70
N TYR A 34 -7.05 -6.00 -5.46
CA TYR A 34 -6.11 -4.97 -5.00
C TYR A 34 -4.65 -5.45 -5.07
N HIS A 35 -4.39 -6.71 -4.69
CA HIS A 35 -3.05 -7.26 -4.80
C HIS A 35 -2.59 -7.38 -6.25
N ARG A 36 -3.46 -7.88 -7.15
CA ARG A 36 -3.16 -7.99 -8.58
C ARG A 36 -2.91 -6.63 -9.23
N GLU A 37 -3.74 -5.63 -8.94
CA GLU A 37 -3.60 -4.27 -9.47
C GLU A 37 -2.26 -3.66 -9.04
N LYS A 38 -1.92 -3.76 -7.75
CA LYS A 38 -0.64 -3.25 -7.23
C LYS A 38 0.58 -3.94 -7.86
N MET A 39 0.48 -5.25 -8.13
CA MET A 39 1.54 -5.99 -8.83
C MET A 39 1.69 -5.53 -10.29
N LEU A 40 0.59 -5.24 -10.99
CA LEU A 40 0.62 -4.74 -12.36
C LEU A 40 1.25 -3.34 -12.43
N LEU A 41 0.92 -2.46 -11.49
CA LEU A 41 1.50 -1.12 -11.43
C LEU A 41 3.01 -1.17 -11.23
N CYS A 42 3.49 -2.01 -10.31
CA CYS A 42 4.92 -2.17 -10.04
C CYS A 42 5.68 -2.65 -11.29
N LYS A 43 5.10 -3.59 -12.05
CA LYS A 43 5.68 -4.04 -13.34
C LYS A 43 5.73 -2.94 -14.39
N GLN A 44 4.70 -2.08 -14.45
CA GLN A 44 4.71 -0.93 -15.37
C GLN A 44 5.76 0.11 -14.98
N GLU A 45 5.93 0.39 -13.68
CA GLU A 45 6.98 1.27 -13.20
C GLU A 45 8.38 0.71 -13.53
N GLU A 46 8.63 -0.58 -13.29
CA GLU A 46 9.90 -1.23 -13.66
C GLU A 46 10.16 -1.17 -15.17
N ALA A 47 9.13 -1.37 -16.01
CA ALA A 47 9.26 -1.25 -17.45
C ALA A 47 9.54 0.21 -17.87
N GLY A 48 8.86 1.18 -17.25
CA GLY A 48 9.10 2.60 -17.50
C GLY A 48 10.49 3.07 -17.07
N ILE A 49 11.03 2.53 -15.97
CA ILE A 49 12.40 2.80 -15.51
C ILE A 49 13.42 2.22 -16.49
N GLN A 50 13.22 0.97 -16.96
CA GLN A 50 14.10 0.35 -17.96
C GLN A 50 14.13 1.15 -19.26
N LEU A 51 12.95 1.51 -19.79
CA LEU A 51 12.85 2.32 -21.01
C LEU A 51 13.49 3.70 -20.86
N ASN A 52 13.36 4.33 -19.69
CA ASN A 52 14.04 5.59 -19.41
C ASN A 52 15.56 5.43 -19.30
N ALA A 53 16.05 4.31 -18.77
CA ALA A 53 17.48 4.02 -18.70
C ALA A 53 18.09 3.80 -20.09
N GLU A 54 17.44 2.99 -20.95
CA GLU A 54 17.82 2.84 -22.36
C GLU A 54 17.73 4.18 -23.11
N GLN A 55 16.76 5.02 -22.75
CA GLN A 55 16.62 6.36 -23.33
C GLN A 55 17.74 7.33 -22.90
N ALA A 56 18.20 7.23 -21.66
CA ALA A 56 19.31 8.04 -21.16
C ALA A 56 20.65 7.59 -21.74
N ASP A 57 20.83 6.29 -21.97
CA ASP A 57 22.04 5.70 -22.56
C ASP A 57 22.28 6.20 -24.01
N TRP A 58 21.26 6.18 -24.87
CA TRP A 58 21.45 6.69 -26.25
C TRP A 58 21.67 8.21 -26.34
N ARG A 59 21.24 8.96 -25.32
CA ARG A 59 21.37 10.43 -25.30
C ARG A 59 22.79 10.89 -24.99
N ASP A 60 23.68 10.01 -24.52
CA ASP A 60 25.08 10.31 -24.16
C ASP A 60 26.06 10.16 -25.35
N ASP A 61 25.65 9.48 -26.43
CA ASP A 61 26.45 9.28 -27.66
C ASP A 61 26.36 10.46 -28.68
N THR A 62 25.90 11.65 -28.27
CA THR A 62 25.88 12.89 -29.10
C THR A 62 26.59 14.05 -28.41
#